data_AF-A0AAV5QZE0-F1
#
_entry.id   AF-A0AAV5QZE0-F1
#
_cell.length_a   1.000
_cell.length_b   1.000
_cell.length_c   1.000
_cell.angle_alpha   90.00
_cell.angle_beta   90.00
_cell.angle_gamma   90.00
#
_symmetry.space_group_name_H-M   'P 1'
#
loop_
_entity.id
_entity.type
_entity.pdbx_description
1 polymer ?
#
loop_
_entity_poly.entity_id
_entity_poly.type
_entity_poly.pdbx_seq_one_letter_code
_entity_poly.pdbx_strand_id
1 'polypeptide(L)'
;MPKPNREILTGGKRYKESKRLKHRVNEVVFDRDQRKEYLTGFHKRKLERKKKAQEYLEEQAKKDRLEERARIREERKLQVQKKLAEMKEAMELNPFLDKVEDDSEDEEEDEDFQGSDDEQDSDNDDQSNDDNSDEESEKKDGVKFEDEWKGFENDESKKDSKKKKAGGILKKQIYEIENDDAPVSGVSEVVIETLDNDNKVNFLDITTKMNVDMSKADEVLNSSMMKAKKYARLMGIPDTPTETETAKVSKPKKKKFRYLSKSERKVKNMKEKSKSMKRRKKE
;
A
#
# COMPACT_ATOMS: atom_id res chain seq x y z
N MET A 1 -28.78 32.44 35.66
CA MET A 1 -28.92 31.64 36.90
C MET A 1 -28.01 30.42 36.78
N PRO A 2 -27.13 30.13 37.74
CA PRO A 2 -26.32 28.92 37.74
C PRO A 2 -27.23 27.68 37.83
N LYS A 3 -26.88 26.62 37.10
CA LYS A 3 -27.66 25.36 37.13
C LYS A 3 -27.62 24.75 38.54
N PRO A 4 -28.73 24.21 39.06
CA PRO A 4 -28.76 23.63 40.39
C PRO A 4 -27.82 22.42 40.47
N ASN A 5 -27.17 22.23 41.62
CA ASN A 5 -26.20 21.15 41.86
C ASN A 5 -26.74 19.76 41.49
N ARG A 6 -28.04 19.53 41.68
CA ARG A 6 -28.71 18.29 41.29
C ARG A 6 -28.65 18.04 39.78
N GLU A 7 -28.81 19.05 38.93
CA GLU A 7 -28.68 18.90 37.47
C GLU A 7 -27.23 18.65 37.04
N ILE A 8 -26.27 19.30 37.69
CA ILE A 8 -24.85 19.10 37.40
C ILE A 8 -24.43 17.67 37.76
N LEU A 9 -24.86 17.18 38.92
CA LEU A 9 -24.55 15.83 39.41
C LEU A 9 -25.34 14.72 38.68
N THR A 10 -26.56 14.99 38.21
CA THR A 10 -27.38 14.01 37.46
C THR A 10 -27.20 14.09 35.95
N GLY A 11 -26.55 15.13 35.42
CA GLY A 11 -26.30 15.34 34.00
C GLY A 11 -25.53 14.19 33.34
N GLY A 12 -24.63 13.55 34.08
CA GLY A 12 -23.88 12.37 33.59
C GLY A 12 -24.78 11.15 33.28
N LYS A 13 -25.84 10.94 34.07
CA LYS A 13 -26.81 9.85 33.80
C LYS A 13 -27.63 10.16 32.55
N ARG A 14 -28.12 11.39 32.41
CA ARG A 14 -28.88 11.85 31.22
C ARG A 14 -28.02 11.82 29.95
N TYR A 15 -26.72 12.14 30.07
CA TYR A 15 -25.77 12.04 28.96
C TYR A 15 -25.50 10.59 28.53
N LYS A 16 -25.34 9.67 29.48
CA LYS A 16 -25.20 8.24 29.17
C LYS A 16 -26.47 7.67 28.53
N GLU A 17 -27.63 8.07 29.03
CA GLU A 17 -28.93 7.67 28.46
C GLU A 17 -29.12 8.22 27.05
N SER A 18 -28.86 9.52 26.83
CA SER A 18 -28.96 10.13 25.50
C SER A 18 -27.95 9.49 24.53
N LYS A 19 -26.70 9.24 24.94
CA LYS A 19 -25.70 8.55 24.12
C LYS A 19 -26.12 7.12 23.77
N ARG A 20 -26.75 6.39 24.71
CA ARG A 20 -27.31 5.05 24.47
C ARG A 20 -28.53 5.10 23.52
N LEU A 21 -29.29 6.19 23.55
CA LEU A 21 -30.45 6.41 22.69
C LEU A 21 -30.08 6.95 21.30
N LYS A 22 -28.90 7.56 21.09
CA LYS A 22 -28.44 8.09 19.78
C LYS A 22 -28.50 7.07 18.64
N HIS A 23 -28.27 5.80 18.94
CA HIS A 23 -28.29 4.71 17.94
C HIS A 23 -29.57 3.88 18.01
N ARG A 24 -30.50 4.21 18.91
CA ARG A 24 -31.79 3.52 19.00
C ARG A 24 -32.79 4.29 18.16
N VAL A 25 -33.38 3.60 17.18
CA VAL A 25 -34.50 4.11 16.40
C VAL A 25 -35.74 4.09 17.29
N ASN A 26 -36.48 5.21 17.34
CA ASN A 26 -37.65 5.36 18.22
C ASN A 26 -38.87 4.55 17.73
N GLU A 27 -39.06 4.46 16.42
CA GLU A 27 -40.15 3.71 15.80
C GLU A 27 -39.71 3.19 14.42
N VAL A 28 -40.12 1.96 14.08
CA VAL A 28 -39.88 1.37 12.76
C VAL A 28 -41.21 1.30 12.03
N VAL A 29 -41.43 2.21 11.09
CA VAL A 29 -42.62 2.22 10.22
C VAL A 29 -42.31 1.46 8.94
N PHE A 30 -43.22 0.57 8.55
CA PHE A 30 -43.07 -0.21 7.32
C PHE A 30 -43.69 0.51 6.14
N ASP A 31 -42.84 1.08 5.29
CA ASP A 31 -43.24 1.67 4.03
C ASP A 31 -43.20 0.62 2.90
N ARG A 32 -44.36 0.37 2.29
CA ARG A 32 -44.52 -0.62 1.21
C ARG A 32 -43.81 -0.18 -0.06
N ASP A 33 -43.71 1.12 -0.31
CA ASP A 33 -43.08 1.66 -1.52
C ASP A 33 -41.56 1.58 -1.40
N GLN A 34 -40.99 1.93 -0.24
CA GLN A 34 -39.57 1.71 0.03
C GLN A 34 -39.20 0.23 -0.02
N ARG A 35 -40.07 -0.66 0.46
CA ARG A 35 -39.84 -2.10 0.31
C ARG A 35 -39.82 -2.53 -1.16
N LYS A 36 -40.72 -2.01 -1.98
CA LYS A 36 -40.77 -2.32 -3.41
C LYS A 36 -39.51 -1.82 -4.12
N GLU A 37 -39.06 -0.61 -3.80
CA GLU A 37 -37.80 -0.07 -4.31
C GLU A 37 -36.58 -0.88 -3.81
N TYR A 38 -36.58 -1.31 -2.55
CA TYR A 38 -35.55 -2.21 -2.03
C TYR A 38 -35.59 -3.58 -2.72
N LEU A 39 -36.75 -4.17 -3.00
CA LEU A 39 -36.79 -5.47 -3.68
C LEU A 39 -36.41 -5.38 -5.16
N THR A 40 -36.62 -4.25 -5.83
CA THR A 40 -36.36 -4.12 -7.27
C THR A 40 -35.04 -3.39 -7.59
N GLY A 41 -34.58 -2.52 -6.70
CA GLY A 41 -33.41 -1.65 -6.86
C GLY A 41 -32.05 -2.29 -6.53
N PHE A 42 -31.84 -3.58 -6.85
CA PHE A 42 -30.57 -4.26 -6.54
C PHE A 42 -29.36 -3.59 -7.19
N HIS A 43 -29.50 -3.09 -8.41
CA HIS A 43 -28.43 -2.38 -9.11
C HIS A 43 -28.10 -1.06 -8.41
N LYS A 44 -29.12 -0.27 -8.01
CA LYS A 44 -28.95 0.95 -7.21
C LYS A 44 -28.17 0.67 -5.92
N ARG A 45 -28.59 -0.33 -5.13
CA ARG A 45 -27.87 -0.72 -3.90
C ARG A 45 -26.46 -1.24 -4.14
N LYS A 46 -26.20 -1.89 -5.27
CA LYS A 46 -24.84 -2.33 -5.62
C LYS A 46 -23.96 -1.11 -5.93
N LEU A 47 -24.47 -0.13 -6.66
CA LEU A 47 -23.77 1.12 -6.93
C LEU A 47 -23.56 1.94 -5.65
N GLU A 48 -24.59 2.11 -4.83
CA GLU A 48 -24.49 2.80 -3.53
C GLU A 48 -23.43 2.15 -2.62
N ARG A 49 -23.38 0.82 -2.56
CA ARG A 49 -22.33 0.13 -1.78
C ARG A 49 -20.94 0.37 -2.33
N LYS A 50 -20.78 0.43 -3.66
CA LYS A 50 -19.49 0.76 -4.28
C LYS A 50 -19.09 2.20 -3.97
N LYS A 51 -19.99 3.16 -4.17
CA LYS A 51 -19.77 4.58 -3.87
C LYS A 51 -19.40 4.78 -2.41
N LYS A 52 -20.19 4.21 -1.48
CA LYS A 52 -19.89 4.27 -0.05
C LYS A 52 -18.53 3.67 0.32
N ALA A 53 -18.12 2.60 -0.36
CA ALA A 53 -16.79 2.02 -0.15
C ALA A 53 -15.68 2.93 -0.68
N GLN A 54 -15.89 3.60 -1.81
CA GLN A 54 -14.97 4.60 -2.35
C GLN A 54 -14.87 5.81 -1.42
N GLU A 55 -16.00 6.40 -1.03
CA GLU A 55 -16.08 7.53 -0.09
C GLU A 55 -15.36 7.21 1.24
N TYR A 56 -15.55 6.00 1.78
CA TYR A 56 -14.86 5.59 3.01
C TYR A 56 -13.33 5.54 2.84
N LEU A 57 -12.84 5.01 1.72
CA LEU A 57 -11.40 4.98 1.43
C LEU A 57 -10.83 6.40 1.23
N GLU A 58 -11.57 7.27 0.55
CA GLU A 58 -11.19 8.67 0.38
C GLU A 58 -11.15 9.43 1.70
N GLU A 59 -12.14 9.21 2.59
CA GLU A 59 -12.14 9.80 3.93
C GLU A 59 -10.96 9.32 4.78
N GLN A 60 -10.59 8.03 4.68
CA GLN A 60 -9.41 7.50 5.37
C GLN A 60 -8.14 8.14 4.82
N ALA A 61 -7.96 8.17 3.49
CA ALA A 61 -6.80 8.79 2.87
C ALA A 61 -6.65 10.28 3.22
N LYS A 62 -7.77 11.03 3.29
CA LYS A 62 -7.77 12.43 3.73
C LYS A 62 -7.31 12.57 5.19
N LYS A 63 -7.79 11.69 6.08
CA LYS A 63 -7.37 11.68 7.49
C LYS A 63 -5.89 11.35 7.62
N ASP A 64 -5.42 10.32 6.93
CA ASP A 64 -4.02 9.89 6.96
C ASP A 64 -3.09 11.01 6.45
N ARG A 65 -3.46 11.70 5.35
CA ARG A 65 -2.72 12.86 4.82
C ARG A 65 -2.67 14.01 5.82
N LEU A 66 -3.76 14.28 6.53
CA LEU A 66 -3.80 15.33 7.54
C LEU A 66 -2.93 14.99 8.76
N GLU A 67 -2.96 13.73 9.20
CA GLU A 67 -2.13 13.21 10.29
C GLU A 67 -0.64 13.24 9.92
N GLU A 68 -0.28 12.87 8.70
CA GLU A 68 1.09 12.95 8.20
C GLU A 68 1.58 14.40 8.16
N ARG A 69 0.76 15.32 7.63
CA ARG A 69 1.07 16.77 7.65
C ARG A 69 1.25 17.28 9.08
N ALA A 70 0.42 16.85 10.03
CA ALA A 70 0.55 17.22 11.43
C ALA A 70 1.87 16.71 12.03
N ARG A 71 2.24 15.45 11.78
CA ARG A 71 3.51 14.87 12.22
C ARG A 71 4.71 15.61 11.67
N ILE A 72 4.72 15.93 10.37
CA ILE A 72 5.82 16.69 9.76
C ILE A 72 5.95 18.07 10.41
N ARG A 73 4.83 18.76 10.69
CA ARG A 73 4.87 20.05 11.40
C ARG A 73 5.43 19.90 12.82
N GLU A 74 5.05 18.87 13.56
CA GLU A 74 5.58 18.59 14.90
C GLU A 74 7.08 18.28 14.87
N GLU A 75 7.52 17.45 13.92
CA GLU A 75 8.93 17.12 13.72
C GLU A 75 9.76 18.37 13.39
N ARG A 76 9.27 19.24 12.48
CA ARG A 76 9.92 20.51 12.17
C ARG A 76 10.03 21.41 13.39
N LYS A 77 8.95 21.54 14.18
CA LYS A 77 8.96 22.33 15.43
C LYS A 77 9.98 21.81 16.42
N LEU A 78 10.05 20.49 16.62
CA LEU A 78 11.03 19.86 17.51
C LEU A 78 12.47 20.07 17.01
N GLN A 79 12.71 19.99 15.70
CA GLN A 79 14.03 20.27 15.12
C GLN A 79 14.45 21.72 15.31
N VAL A 80 13.53 22.68 15.13
CA VAL A 80 13.80 24.11 15.38
C VAL A 80 14.12 24.35 16.85
N GLN A 81 13.34 23.78 17.77
CA GLN A 81 13.60 23.90 19.22
C GLN A 81 14.96 23.32 19.62
N LYS A 82 15.34 22.16 19.07
CA LYS A 82 16.67 21.57 19.30
C LYS A 82 17.80 22.49 18.82
N LYS A 83 17.68 23.04 17.60
CA LYS A 83 18.67 23.99 17.06
C LYS A 83 18.79 25.27 17.90
N LEU A 84 17.67 25.82 18.38
CA LEU A 84 17.68 26.98 19.27
C LEU A 84 18.35 26.67 20.61
N ALA A 85 18.11 25.47 21.16
CA ALA A 85 18.77 25.03 22.39
C ALA A 85 20.29 24.84 22.19
N GLU A 86 20.71 24.21 21.07
CA GLU A 86 22.11 24.06 20.69
C GLU A 86 22.80 25.42 20.49
N MET A 87 22.14 26.38 19.85
CA MET A 87 22.65 27.74 19.68
C MET A 87 22.82 28.44 21.04
N LYS A 88 21.84 28.30 21.94
CA LYS A 88 21.90 28.87 23.29
C LYS A 88 23.04 28.25 24.11
N GLU A 89 23.20 26.93 24.08
CA GLU A 89 24.28 26.22 24.76
C GLU A 89 25.66 26.63 24.19
N ALA A 90 25.78 26.80 22.87
CA ALA A 90 27.00 27.29 22.24
C ALA A 90 27.35 28.74 22.65
N MET A 91 26.33 29.58 22.87
CA MET A 91 26.50 30.95 23.39
C MET A 91 26.95 30.93 24.86
N GLU A 92 26.37 30.07 25.70
CA GLU A 92 26.76 29.89 27.11
C GLU A 92 28.20 29.34 27.27
N LEU A 93 28.67 28.50 26.36
CA LEU A 93 30.03 27.93 26.37
C LEU A 93 31.14 28.90 25.89
N ASN A 94 30.78 30.02 25.25
CA ASN A 94 31.72 31.04 24.79
C ASN A 94 31.40 32.42 25.44
N PRO A 95 31.78 32.66 26.71
CA PRO A 95 31.49 33.91 27.42
C PRO A 95 32.22 35.14 26.86
N PHE A 96 33.11 34.97 25.88
CA PHE A 96 33.87 36.04 25.25
C PHE A 96 33.12 36.71 24.08
N LEU A 97 32.07 36.08 23.56
CA LEU A 97 31.24 36.65 22.48
C LEU A 97 30.15 37.61 23.01
N ASP A 98 29.87 37.55 24.31
CA ASP A 98 28.86 38.36 25.02
C ASP A 98 29.30 39.81 25.29
N LYS A 99 30.51 40.22 24.88
CA LYS A 99 31.10 41.52 25.23
C LYS A 99 31.25 42.50 24.05
N VAL A 100 30.60 42.25 22.92
CA VAL A 100 30.71 43.10 21.72
C VAL A 100 29.40 43.83 21.37
N GLU A 101 28.30 43.62 22.10
CA GLU A 101 26.99 44.25 21.77
C GLU A 101 26.35 44.95 22.99
N ASP A 102 27.12 45.81 23.68
CA ASP A 102 26.60 46.75 24.69
C ASP A 102 26.83 48.20 24.25
N ASP A 103 26.47 48.53 23.00
CA ASP A 103 26.43 49.93 22.51
C ASP A 103 25.48 50.14 21.32
N SER A 104 24.25 49.65 21.41
CA SER A 104 23.16 50.15 20.57
C SER A 104 21.87 50.24 21.38
N GLU A 105 21.68 51.44 21.94
CA GLU A 105 20.45 51.92 22.55
C GLU A 105 19.25 51.78 21.59
N ASP A 106 18.16 51.27 22.16
CA ASP A 106 16.79 51.77 22.03
C ASP A 106 16.16 51.81 20.62
N GLU A 107 15.30 50.83 20.33
CA GLU A 107 13.97 51.10 19.78
C GLU A 107 13.03 49.94 20.14
N GLU A 108 12.09 50.22 21.05
CA GLU A 108 10.89 49.42 21.26
C GLU A 108 10.09 49.37 19.95
N GLU A 109 10.30 48.32 19.15
CA GLU A 109 9.36 47.94 18.10
C GLU A 109 8.78 46.59 18.47
N ASP A 110 7.55 46.65 19.02
CA ASP A 110 6.59 45.54 19.05
C ASP A 110 6.30 45.11 17.61
N GLU A 111 7.26 44.49 16.93
CA GLU A 111 7.03 43.80 15.68
C GLU A 111 6.37 42.47 16.04
N ASP A 112 5.04 42.49 15.98
CA ASP A 112 4.17 41.32 15.81
C ASP A 112 4.92 40.27 14.98
N PHE A 113 5.43 39.24 15.65
CA PHE A 113 5.98 38.04 15.03
C PHE A 113 4.83 37.27 14.38
N GLN A 114 4.28 37.84 13.32
CA GLN A 114 3.33 37.26 12.40
C GLN A 114 4.14 36.47 11.36
N GLY A 115 4.90 35.50 11.87
CA GLY A 115 5.61 34.50 11.08
C GLY A 115 4.61 33.60 10.39
N SER A 116 4.31 33.97 9.14
CA SER A 116 3.58 33.21 8.13
C SER A 116 3.72 31.69 8.27
N ASP A 117 2.65 31.03 8.72
CA ASP A 117 2.39 29.61 8.42
C ASP A 117 0.91 29.42 8.05
N ASP A 118 0.32 30.46 7.45
CA ASP A 118 -0.84 30.35 6.57
C ASP A 118 -0.32 30.20 5.13
N GLU A 119 0.47 29.16 4.87
CA GLU A 119 0.43 28.57 3.54
C GLU A 119 -0.96 27.94 3.40
N GLN A 120 -1.89 28.79 2.98
CA GLN A 120 -3.00 28.37 2.15
C GLN A 120 -2.40 27.59 0.98
N ASP A 121 -2.27 26.27 1.15
CA ASP A 121 -2.46 25.29 0.08
C ASP A 121 -3.90 25.49 -0.41
N SER A 122 -4.12 26.61 -1.12
CA SER A 122 -5.23 26.84 -2.01
C SER A 122 -5.03 25.91 -3.21
N ASP A 123 -5.12 24.60 -2.99
CA ASP A 123 -5.46 23.66 -4.04
C ASP A 123 -6.98 23.76 -4.25
N ASN A 124 -7.35 24.86 -4.90
CA ASN A 124 -8.51 24.94 -5.76
C ASN A 124 -8.24 23.97 -6.93
N ASP A 125 -8.47 22.69 -6.71
CA ASP A 125 -8.62 21.72 -7.80
C ASP A 125 -9.68 20.67 -7.42
N ASP A 126 -10.85 21.19 -7.02
CA ASP A 126 -12.11 20.45 -7.02
C ASP A 126 -12.87 20.75 -8.32
N GLN A 127 -12.29 20.33 -9.46
CA GLN A 127 -13.02 20.12 -10.69
C GLN A 127 -12.53 18.87 -11.41
N SER A 128 -12.83 17.69 -10.86
CA SER A 128 -12.98 16.50 -11.69
C SER A 128 -14.44 16.34 -12.08
N ASN A 129 -14.73 16.80 -13.30
CA ASN A 129 -15.92 16.43 -14.06
C ASN A 129 -16.21 14.94 -13.92
N ASP A 130 -17.43 14.63 -13.48
CA ASP A 130 -18.13 13.38 -13.77
C ASP A 130 -18.43 13.39 -15.28
N ASP A 131 -17.47 12.93 -16.09
CA ASP A 131 -17.75 12.59 -17.47
C ASP A 131 -17.14 11.23 -17.81
N ASN A 132 -18.03 10.32 -18.19
CA ASN A 132 -17.70 9.01 -18.70
C ASN A 132 -17.00 9.14 -20.05
N SER A 133 -15.72 8.81 -20.14
CA SER A 133 -15.16 8.25 -21.37
C SER A 133 -13.91 7.42 -21.09
N ASP A 134 -14.12 6.11 -21.21
CA ASP A 134 -13.22 5.13 -21.78
C ASP A 134 -12.23 5.75 -22.79
N GLU A 135 -10.93 5.86 -22.47
CA GLU A 135 -9.82 5.56 -23.40
C GLU A 135 -8.42 5.78 -22.79
N GLU A 136 -7.60 4.77 -23.01
CA GLU A 136 -6.18 4.61 -22.72
C GLU A 136 -5.30 5.51 -23.61
N SER A 137 -4.34 6.26 -23.03
CA SER A 137 -3.08 6.55 -23.74
C SER A 137 -1.91 6.88 -22.81
N GLU A 138 -0.90 6.00 -22.86
CA GLU A 138 0.44 6.19 -22.32
C GLU A 138 1.28 7.16 -23.19
N LYS A 139 2.01 8.06 -22.54
CA LYS A 139 3.38 8.52 -22.90
C LYS A 139 4.09 8.81 -21.57
N LYS A 140 5.00 7.95 -21.08
CA LYS A 140 6.43 7.82 -21.39
C LYS A 140 7.24 9.13 -21.30
N ASP A 141 7.85 9.30 -20.13
CA ASP A 141 9.24 9.73 -19.90
C ASP A 141 9.71 8.86 -18.71
N GLY A 142 10.87 8.21 -18.65
CA GLY A 142 12.12 8.46 -19.35
C GLY A 142 13.30 8.44 -18.37
N VAL A 143 13.32 7.58 -17.35
CA VAL A 143 14.48 7.41 -16.46
C VAL A 143 14.78 5.92 -16.29
N LYS A 144 15.94 5.50 -16.82
CA LYS A 144 16.50 4.17 -16.64
C LYS A 144 17.20 4.11 -15.27
N PHE A 145 16.68 3.29 -14.37
CA PHE A 145 17.42 2.85 -13.18
C PHE A 145 17.49 1.32 -13.28
N GLU A 146 18.48 0.83 -14.02
CA GLU A 146 18.83 -0.58 -14.11
C GLU A 146 19.78 -0.88 -12.95
N ASP A 147 19.23 -1.06 -11.75
CA ASP A 147 19.86 -1.89 -10.70
C ASP A 147 18.87 -3.01 -10.38
N GLU A 148 18.88 -3.97 -11.29
CA GLU A 148 18.17 -5.23 -11.21
C GLU A 148 18.72 -6.02 -10.00
N TRP A 149 17.92 -6.02 -8.92
CA TRP A 149 18.18 -6.79 -7.72
C TRP A 149 18.34 -8.27 -8.06
N LYS A 150 19.58 -8.74 -8.17
CA LYS A 150 19.92 -10.15 -8.35
C LYS A 150 19.61 -10.88 -7.04
N GLY A 151 18.44 -11.53 -6.99
CA GLY A 151 18.08 -12.46 -5.93
C GLY A 151 19.13 -13.56 -5.78
N PHE A 152 19.24 -14.11 -4.58
CA PHE A 152 20.22 -15.13 -4.20
C PHE A 152 20.28 -16.27 -5.21
N GLU A 153 21.44 -16.46 -5.83
CA GLU A 153 21.76 -17.65 -6.63
C GLU A 153 21.59 -18.89 -5.76
N ASN A 154 20.57 -19.69 -6.08
CA ASN A 154 20.28 -20.95 -5.43
C ASN A 154 21.03 -22.05 -6.20
N ASP A 155 22.21 -22.43 -5.70
CA ASP A 155 22.99 -23.58 -6.19
C ASP A 155 22.28 -24.89 -5.78
N GLU A 156 21.34 -25.34 -6.61
CA GLU A 156 20.69 -26.64 -6.48
C GLU A 156 21.51 -27.74 -7.15
N SER A 157 22.36 -28.41 -6.37
CA SER A 157 22.73 -29.79 -6.67
C SER A 157 22.33 -30.75 -5.54
N LYS A 158 21.46 -31.70 -5.95
CA LYS A 158 21.09 -32.99 -5.33
C LYS A 158 20.09 -33.00 -4.18
N LYS A 159 18.92 -33.57 -4.51
CA LYS A 159 17.94 -34.18 -3.62
C LYS A 159 18.60 -35.27 -2.77
N ASP A 160 18.49 -35.13 -1.45
CA ASP A 160 18.25 -36.25 -0.54
C ASP A 160 17.47 -35.76 0.69
N SER A 161 16.44 -36.53 1.02
CA SER A 161 15.48 -36.26 2.07
C SER A 161 16.11 -36.24 3.46
N LYS A 162 16.09 -35.08 4.12
CA LYS A 162 16.03 -34.90 5.58
C LYS A 162 15.63 -33.45 5.85
N LYS A 163 14.62 -33.23 6.71
CA LYS A 163 14.20 -31.91 7.22
C LYS A 163 15.44 -31.14 7.70
N LYS A 164 15.96 -30.21 6.90
CA LYS A 164 16.94 -29.23 7.37
C LYS A 164 16.15 -28.17 8.13
N LYS A 165 16.31 -28.12 9.45
CA LYS A 165 15.92 -26.93 10.22
C LYS A 165 16.65 -25.76 9.56
N ALA A 166 15.94 -24.69 9.21
CA ALA A 166 16.52 -23.51 8.60
C ALA A 166 17.66 -23.01 9.51
N GLY A 167 18.90 -23.28 9.10
CA GLY A 167 20.06 -22.73 9.79
C GLY A 167 20.00 -21.22 9.60
N GLY A 168 20.07 -20.48 10.70
CA GLY A 168 20.19 -19.03 10.63
C GLY A 168 21.36 -18.62 9.73
N ILE A 169 21.26 -17.40 9.18
CA ILE A 169 22.23 -16.83 8.23
C ILE A 169 23.65 -16.71 8.86
N LEU A 170 23.74 -16.82 10.19
CA LEU A 170 24.99 -16.77 10.94
C LEU A 170 25.71 -18.13 10.94
N LYS A 171 26.90 -18.15 10.36
CA LYS A 171 27.84 -19.28 10.39
C LYS A 171 28.45 -19.36 11.80
N LYS A 172 28.55 -20.57 12.37
CA LYS A 172 29.31 -20.79 13.61
C LYS A 172 30.75 -20.33 13.39
N GLN A 173 31.21 -19.34 14.14
CA GLN A 173 32.61 -18.92 14.14
C GLN A 173 33.29 -19.57 15.33
N ILE A 174 34.31 -20.37 15.05
CA ILE A 174 35.18 -20.98 16.05
C ILE A 174 36.45 -20.15 16.07
N TYR A 175 36.79 -19.60 17.23
CA TYR A 175 38.03 -18.85 17.42
C TYR A 175 39.04 -19.75 18.13
N GLU A 176 40.11 -20.11 17.42
CA GLU A 176 41.28 -20.78 17.99
C GLU A 176 42.33 -19.71 18.29
N ILE A 177 42.66 -19.54 19.58
CA ILE A 177 43.69 -18.61 20.03
C ILE A 177 44.87 -19.48 20.51
N GLU A 178 45.94 -19.53 19.71
CA GLU A 178 47.17 -20.29 20.02
C GLU A 178 48.21 -19.48 20.80
N ASN A 179 47.84 -18.30 21.31
CA ASN A 179 48.76 -17.38 21.99
C ASN A 179 48.77 -17.67 23.51
N ASP A 180 49.90 -18.15 24.03
CA ASP A 180 50.07 -18.56 25.44
C ASP A 180 50.01 -17.39 26.45
N ASP A 181 50.11 -16.14 25.98
CA ASP A 181 50.01 -14.92 26.81
C ASP A 181 48.58 -14.36 26.92
N ALA A 182 47.57 -15.01 26.32
CA ALA A 182 46.18 -14.60 26.43
C ALA A 182 45.55 -15.04 27.77
N PRO A 183 44.67 -14.23 28.41
CA PRO A 183 44.11 -14.53 29.72
C PRO A 183 43.19 -15.76 29.78
N VAL A 184 42.72 -16.26 28.63
CA VAL A 184 41.93 -17.49 28.50
C VAL A 184 42.43 -18.24 27.27
N SER A 185 43.16 -19.33 27.47
CA SER A 185 43.59 -20.23 26.38
C SER A 185 42.57 -21.35 26.18
N GLY A 186 42.16 -21.57 24.94
CA GLY A 186 41.19 -22.62 24.57
C GLY A 186 40.24 -22.23 23.44
N VAL A 187 39.43 -23.20 23.01
CA VAL A 187 38.40 -23.02 21.96
C VAL A 187 37.14 -22.43 22.59
N SER A 188 36.75 -21.23 22.17
CA SER A 188 35.46 -20.63 22.58
C SER A 188 34.40 -20.88 21.50
N GLU A 189 33.31 -21.58 21.86
CA GLU A 189 32.14 -21.77 20.99
C GLU A 189 31.01 -20.83 21.42
N VAL A 190 30.51 -20.03 20.49
CA VAL A 190 29.31 -19.19 20.70
C VAL A 190 28.07 -20.01 20.34
N VAL A 191 27.30 -20.41 21.36
CA VAL A 191 26.02 -21.12 21.19
C VAL A 191 24.90 -20.09 21.07
N ILE A 192 24.29 -20.00 19.89
CA ILE A 192 23.12 -19.13 19.68
C ILE A 192 21.87 -19.96 19.98
N GLU A 193 21.25 -19.72 21.13
CA GLU A 193 19.94 -20.28 21.45
C GLU A 193 18.88 -19.59 20.59
N THR A 194 18.07 -20.37 19.87
CA THR A 194 16.92 -19.83 19.17
C THR A 194 15.88 -19.43 20.21
N LEU A 195 15.66 -18.11 20.41
CA LEU A 195 14.49 -17.60 21.09
C LEU A 195 13.25 -18.08 20.32
N ASP A 196 12.69 -19.19 20.76
CA ASP A 196 11.42 -19.67 20.24
C ASP A 196 10.37 -18.60 20.56
N ASN A 197 9.71 -18.09 19.53
CA ASN A 197 8.61 -17.15 19.73
C ASN A 197 7.50 -17.86 20.52
N ASP A 198 7.35 -17.52 21.79
CA ASP A 198 6.36 -18.09 22.71
C ASP A 198 4.91 -17.91 22.21
N ASN A 199 4.68 -16.99 21.26
CA ASN A 199 3.38 -16.74 20.63
C ASN A 199 3.13 -17.54 19.34
N LYS A 200 3.77 -18.69 19.13
CA LYS A 200 3.38 -19.61 18.03
C LYS A 200 1.98 -20.14 18.30
N VAL A 201 0.98 -19.48 17.69
CA VAL A 201 -0.41 -19.90 17.83
C VAL A 201 -0.61 -21.21 17.08
N ASN A 202 -0.84 -22.30 17.82
CA ASN A 202 -1.18 -23.58 17.23
C ASN A 202 -2.56 -23.50 16.59
N PHE A 203 -2.62 -23.42 15.26
CA PHE A 203 -3.88 -23.36 14.51
C PHE A 203 -4.79 -24.56 14.80
N LEU A 204 -4.22 -25.74 15.06
CA LEU A 204 -4.97 -26.93 15.45
C LEU A 204 -5.74 -26.71 16.77
N ASP A 205 -5.10 -26.08 17.76
CA ASP A 205 -5.71 -25.77 19.06
C ASP A 205 -6.80 -24.71 18.94
N ILE A 206 -6.67 -23.78 17.98
CA ILE A 206 -7.74 -22.83 17.68
C ILE A 206 -8.92 -23.55 17.01
N THR A 207 -8.66 -24.41 16.02
CA THR A 207 -9.72 -25.09 15.27
C THR A 207 -10.53 -26.05 16.13
N THR A 208 -9.88 -26.73 17.09
CA THR A 208 -10.56 -27.58 18.08
C THR A 208 -11.40 -26.76 19.04
N LYS A 209 -10.90 -25.61 19.53
CA LYS A 209 -11.67 -24.67 20.36
C LYS A 209 -12.88 -24.08 19.65
N MET A 210 -12.80 -23.91 18.34
CA MET A 210 -13.86 -23.35 17.52
C MET A 210 -14.77 -24.41 16.89
N ASN A 211 -14.54 -25.70 17.20
CA ASN A 211 -15.29 -26.84 16.67
C ASN A 211 -15.37 -26.83 15.13
N VAL A 212 -14.25 -26.53 14.46
CA VAL A 212 -14.16 -26.45 13.00
C VAL A 212 -13.49 -27.71 12.44
N ASP A 213 -14.20 -28.42 11.56
CA ASP A 213 -13.68 -29.61 10.87
C ASP A 213 -12.76 -29.22 9.71
N MET A 214 -11.44 -29.37 9.90
CA MET A 214 -10.44 -29.06 8.87
C MET A 214 -10.09 -30.24 7.95
N SER A 215 -10.81 -31.36 8.01
CA SER A 215 -10.50 -32.56 7.20
C SER A 215 -10.49 -32.30 5.68
N LYS A 216 -11.29 -31.34 5.21
CA LYS A 216 -11.40 -30.96 3.79
C LYS A 216 -10.59 -29.71 3.43
N ALA A 217 -9.79 -29.18 4.35
CA ALA A 217 -9.06 -27.92 4.14
C ALA A 217 -8.17 -27.99 2.90
N ASP A 218 -7.39 -29.06 2.80
CA ASP A 218 -6.43 -29.27 1.73
C ASP A 218 -7.12 -29.48 0.38
N GLU A 219 -8.24 -30.21 0.37
CA GLU A 219 -9.05 -30.40 -0.83
C GLU A 219 -9.61 -29.07 -1.36
N VAL A 220 -10.16 -28.25 -0.46
CA VAL A 220 -10.68 -26.91 -0.80
C VAL A 220 -9.55 -26.02 -1.31
N LEU A 221 -8.40 -26.01 -0.63
CA LEU A 221 -7.22 -25.24 -1.04
C LEU A 221 -6.74 -25.66 -2.44
N ASN A 222 -6.60 -26.96 -2.68
CA ASN A 222 -6.20 -27.50 -3.97
C ASN A 222 -7.21 -27.18 -5.08
N SER A 223 -8.51 -27.28 -4.81
CA SER A 223 -9.55 -26.92 -5.77
C SER A 223 -9.50 -25.45 -6.15
N SER A 224 -9.23 -24.56 -5.18
CA SER A 224 -9.08 -23.13 -5.39
C SER A 224 -7.85 -22.80 -6.22
N MET A 225 -6.69 -23.40 -5.88
CA MET A 225 -5.46 -23.27 -6.68
C MET A 225 -5.67 -23.72 -8.12
N MET A 226 -6.37 -24.84 -8.34
CA MET A 226 -6.67 -25.33 -9.70
C MET A 226 -7.59 -24.39 -10.47
N LYS A 227 -8.60 -23.81 -9.82
CA LYS A 227 -9.47 -22.81 -10.44
C LYS A 227 -8.70 -21.53 -10.81
N ALA A 228 -7.84 -21.07 -9.91
CA ALA A 228 -6.98 -19.91 -10.13
C ALA A 228 -6.01 -20.16 -11.30
N LYS A 229 -5.34 -21.31 -11.34
CA LYS A 229 -4.47 -21.71 -12.46
C LYS A 229 -5.22 -21.76 -13.80
N LYS A 230 -6.41 -22.37 -13.83
CA LYS A 230 -7.26 -22.38 -15.04
C LYS A 230 -7.63 -20.97 -15.50
N TYR A 231 -7.94 -20.07 -14.56
CA TYR A 231 -8.25 -18.67 -14.89
C TYR A 231 -7.02 -17.90 -15.36
N ALA A 232 -5.86 -18.08 -14.72
CA ALA A 232 -4.60 -17.51 -15.16
C ALA A 232 -4.28 -17.95 -16.59
N ARG A 233 -4.42 -19.26 -16.88
CA ARG A 233 -4.28 -19.82 -18.23
C ARG A 233 -5.26 -19.22 -19.23
N LEU A 234 -6.52 -19.01 -18.83
CA LEU A 234 -7.53 -18.35 -19.67
C LEU A 234 -7.15 -16.89 -19.97
N MET A 235 -6.54 -16.21 -19.02
CA MET A 235 -6.02 -14.84 -19.14
C MET A 235 -4.65 -14.78 -19.84
N GLY A 236 -4.08 -15.91 -20.26
CA GLY A 236 -2.79 -15.99 -20.94
C GLY A 236 -1.58 -15.78 -20.01
N ILE A 237 -1.75 -15.91 -18.71
CA ILE A 237 -0.69 -15.85 -17.70
C ILE A 237 -0.15 -17.28 -17.51
N PRO A 238 1.18 -17.50 -17.59
CA PRO A 238 1.78 -18.84 -17.43
C PRO A 238 1.68 -19.34 -15.99
N ASP A 239 1.67 -20.66 -15.82
CA ASP A 239 1.51 -21.32 -14.50
C ASP A 239 2.81 -21.27 -13.67
N THR A 240 3.96 -21.00 -14.28
CA THR A 240 5.27 -20.90 -13.62
C THR A 240 6.05 -19.68 -14.10
N PRO A 241 6.85 -19.04 -13.21
CA PRO A 241 7.75 -17.95 -13.57
C PRO A 241 8.97 -18.41 -14.39
N THR A 242 9.12 -19.70 -14.68
CA THR A 242 10.18 -20.22 -15.57
C THR A 242 9.73 -20.28 -17.03
N GLU A 243 8.43 -20.37 -17.30
CA GLU A 243 7.89 -20.28 -18.66
C GLU A 243 7.97 -18.85 -19.23
N THR A 244 8.22 -17.84 -18.40
CA THR A 244 8.34 -16.44 -18.84
C THR A 244 9.63 -16.15 -19.61
N GLU A 245 10.68 -16.98 -19.49
CA GLU A 245 11.94 -16.75 -20.21
C GLU A 245 11.92 -17.26 -21.66
N THR A 246 11.20 -18.35 -21.93
CA THR A 246 11.15 -18.96 -23.27
C THR A 246 9.91 -18.56 -24.07
N ALA A 247 8.83 -18.13 -23.40
CA ALA A 247 7.63 -17.65 -24.06
C ALA A 247 7.49 -16.13 -23.88
N LYS A 248 8.33 -15.35 -24.56
CA LYS A 248 7.95 -14.00 -24.99
C LYS A 248 6.76 -14.15 -25.92
N VAL A 249 5.56 -14.24 -25.36
CA VAL A 249 4.30 -14.22 -26.11
C VAL A 249 4.33 -12.94 -26.93
N SER A 250 4.52 -13.10 -28.24
CA SER A 250 4.59 -11.97 -29.17
C SER A 250 3.26 -11.24 -29.07
N LYS A 251 3.23 -10.06 -28.44
CA LYS A 251 2.08 -9.15 -28.54
C LYS A 251 1.75 -9.03 -30.04
N PRO A 252 0.52 -9.28 -30.49
CA PRO A 252 0.19 -9.22 -31.91
C PRO A 252 0.60 -7.84 -32.42
N LYS A 253 1.50 -7.80 -33.42
CA LYS A 253 1.97 -6.53 -33.99
C LYS A 253 0.73 -5.75 -34.44
N LYS A 254 0.46 -4.59 -33.81
CA LYS A 254 -0.58 -3.66 -34.26
C LYS A 254 -0.36 -3.47 -35.77
N LYS A 255 -1.32 -3.90 -36.60
CA LYS A 255 -1.22 -3.73 -38.05
C LYS A 255 -1.12 -2.22 -38.28
N LYS A 256 0.03 -1.72 -38.70
CA LYS A 256 0.15 -0.35 -39.18
C LYS A 256 -0.76 -0.27 -40.39
N PHE A 257 -1.93 0.36 -40.26
CA PHE A 257 -2.80 0.68 -41.38
C PHE A 257 -2.07 1.72 -42.23
N ARG A 258 -1.12 1.26 -43.06
CA ARG A 258 -0.56 2.08 -44.12
C ARG A 258 -1.57 2.06 -45.25
N TYR A 259 -2.10 3.23 -45.60
CA TYR A 259 -2.92 3.35 -46.81
C TYR A 259 -2.09 2.88 -48.01
N LEU A 260 -2.60 1.87 -48.73
CA LEU A 260 -2.00 1.48 -50.00
C LEU A 260 -2.07 2.67 -50.95
N SER A 261 -0.96 2.94 -51.64
CA SER A 261 -0.92 3.98 -52.67
C SER A 261 -1.93 3.67 -53.79
N LYS A 262 -2.31 4.68 -54.60
CA LYS A 262 -3.25 4.49 -55.71
C LYS A 262 -2.77 3.39 -56.69
N SER A 263 -1.47 3.31 -56.95
CA SER A 263 -0.87 2.28 -57.81
C SER A 263 -0.92 0.89 -57.17
N GLU A 264 -0.57 0.77 -55.88
CA GLU A 264 -0.64 -0.49 -55.13
C GLU A 264 -2.08 -1.05 -55.09
N ARG A 265 -3.08 -0.18 -54.90
CA ARG A 265 -4.51 -0.54 -54.88
C ARG A 265 -4.97 -1.09 -56.24
N LYS A 266 -4.54 -0.44 -57.34
CA LYS A 266 -4.86 -0.87 -58.71
C LYS A 266 -4.28 -2.26 -59.01
N VAL A 267 -3.04 -2.52 -58.61
CA VAL A 267 -2.38 -3.83 -58.79
C VAL A 267 -3.09 -4.91 -57.96
N LYS A 268 -3.49 -4.61 -56.73
CA LYS A 268 -4.21 -5.56 -55.86
C LYS A 268 -5.57 -5.95 -56.47
N ASN A 269 -6.35 -4.96 -56.95
CA ASN A 269 -7.64 -5.21 -57.61
C ASN A 269 -7.47 -6.04 -58.89
N MET A 270 -6.42 -5.79 -59.69
CA MET A 270 -6.11 -6.61 -60.87
C MET A 270 -5.77 -8.06 -60.50
N LYS A 271 -5.01 -8.27 -59.42
CA LYS A 271 -4.68 -9.61 -58.91
C LYS A 271 -5.91 -10.34 -58.35
N GLU A 272 -6.84 -9.65 -57.70
CA GLU A 272 -8.08 -10.24 -57.22
C GLU A 272 -9.01 -10.62 -58.36
N LYS A 273 -9.16 -9.75 -59.38
CA LYS A 273 -9.92 -10.06 -60.60
C LYS A 273 -9.32 -11.26 -61.35
N SER A 274 -8.00 -11.33 -61.49
CA SER A 274 -7.37 -12.48 -62.17
C SER A 274 -7.49 -13.78 -61.37
N LYS A 275 -7.42 -13.73 -60.04
CA LYS A 275 -7.70 -14.89 -59.17
C LYS A 275 -9.15 -15.34 -59.27
N SER A 276 -10.11 -14.40 -59.27
CA SER A 276 -11.53 -14.70 -59.46
C SER A 276 -11.78 -15.36 -60.82
N MET A 277 -11.19 -14.83 -61.90
CA MET A 277 -11.28 -15.41 -63.25
C MET A 277 -10.64 -16.81 -63.33
N LYS A 278 -9.50 -17.02 -62.65
CA LYS A 278 -8.86 -18.34 -62.58
C LYS A 278 -9.70 -19.36 -61.79
N ARG A 279 -10.39 -18.92 -60.73
CA ARG A 279 -11.33 -19.77 -59.97
C ARG A 279 -12.53 -20.16 -60.84
N ARG A 280 -13.12 -19.20 -61.56
CA ARG A 280 -14.25 -19.43 -62.48
C ARG A 280 -13.90 -20.29 -63.72
N LYS A 281 -12.62 -20.42 -64.06
CA LYS A 281 -12.14 -21.31 -65.13
C LYS A 281 -11.80 -22.72 -64.65
N LYS A 282 -11.83 -22.97 -63.34
CA LYS A 282 -11.47 -24.24 -62.71
C LYS A 282 -12.71 -25.06 -62.30
N GLU A 283 -13.90 -24.47 -62.36
CA GLU A 283 -15.20 -25.14 -62.44
C GLU A 283 -15.57 -25.33 -63.91
#